data_AF-F7SBB3-F1
#
_entry.id   AF-F7SBB3-F1
#
_cell.length_a   1.000
_cell.length_b   1.000
_cell.length_c   1.000
_cell.angle_alpha   90.00
_cell.angle_beta   90.00
_cell.angle_gamma   90.00
#
_symmetry.space_group_name_H-M   'P 1'
#
loop_
_entity.id
_entity.type
_entity.pdbx_description
1 polymer ?
#
loop_
_entity_poly.entity_id
_entity_poly.type
_entity_poly.pdbx_seq_one_letter_code
_entity_poly.pdbx_strand_id
1 'polypeptide(L)'
;MTEIDLHDDPTDHCFPFMTQQSSNGAEPPLSFRVGDALVTRIPELRWTNADPARLYPDLDAAALGAYGSQLSAGSYNPDTGKLAQGTHSWLVRHAGRVILIDTATGNDKPRPSAPMLDRLDTPYLSRLAAAGVTPEQVDLVLLTHIHADHVGWNTVLQDNTWQPLFTRARHVYSETEARYAAALDGFAPAPDLPPADLGRADHPPMPQVYTDSLKPVIDAGLGQAIAIDGKEIADGLSFHPAPGHSIDHAVIRLRSRGEEAWFIADIMHHPLQAYRPDLRSVYCEFPKTAEQSRRGVLAQAAESGALCFSAHFAESGAGRITRNGPGFAWKFVNPKENSAS
;
A
#
# COMPACT_ATOMS: atom_id res chain seq x y z
N MET A 1 -57.14 10.69 -8.65
CA MET A 1 -56.29 9.68 -9.31
C MET A 1 -55.57 10.42 -10.42
N THR A 2 -54.29 10.73 -10.34
CA THR A 2 -53.16 10.11 -9.64
C THR A 2 -52.14 11.22 -9.36
N GLU A 3 -51.66 11.30 -8.12
CA GLU A 3 -50.54 12.17 -7.74
C GLU A 3 -49.23 11.62 -8.33
N ILE A 4 -48.39 12.54 -8.81
CA ILE A 4 -47.02 12.28 -9.22
C ILE A 4 -46.18 12.44 -7.96
N ASP A 5 -45.66 11.33 -7.46
CA ASP A 5 -44.73 11.32 -6.33
C ASP A 5 -43.33 11.69 -6.83
N LEU A 6 -42.82 12.83 -6.37
CA LEU A 6 -41.47 13.32 -6.61
C LEU A 6 -40.67 13.17 -5.31
N HIS A 7 -40.18 11.97 -5.06
CA HIS A 7 -39.13 11.70 -4.09
C HIS A 7 -38.05 10.82 -4.75
N ASP A 8 -37.22 11.47 -5.57
CA ASP A 8 -35.85 11.01 -5.81
C ASP A 8 -34.98 11.67 -4.72
N ASP A 9 -34.61 10.87 -3.71
CA ASP A 9 -33.58 11.22 -2.72
C ASP A 9 -32.21 10.75 -3.26
N PRO A 10 -31.25 11.65 -3.54
CA PRO A 10 -29.96 11.29 -4.12
C PRO A 10 -28.93 10.76 -3.08
N THR A 11 -29.34 10.37 -1.87
CA THR A 11 -28.41 9.92 -0.81
C THR A 11 -28.14 8.41 -0.77
N ASP A 12 -28.77 7.60 -1.64
CA ASP A 12 -28.71 6.13 -1.56
C ASP A 12 -27.59 5.47 -2.41
N HIS A 13 -26.40 6.07 -2.42
CA HIS A 13 -25.19 5.52 -3.06
C HIS A 13 -24.14 5.00 -2.06
N CYS A 14 -24.57 4.60 -0.86
CA CYS A 14 -23.69 3.98 0.12
C CYS A 14 -23.51 2.48 -0.13
N PHE A 15 -22.31 2.13 -0.60
CA PHE A 15 -21.66 0.82 -0.63
C PHE A 15 -22.35 -0.31 0.16
N PRO A 16 -23.12 -1.20 -0.51
CA PRO A 16 -23.48 -2.47 0.10
C PRO A 16 -22.58 -3.59 -0.46
N PHE A 17 -22.09 -4.43 0.47
CA PHE A 17 -21.47 -5.75 0.24
C PHE A 17 -19.96 -5.82 -0.11
N MET A 18 -19.09 -5.40 0.81
CA MET A 18 -17.79 -6.05 1.01
C MET A 18 -17.74 -6.76 2.37
N THR A 19 -17.69 -8.09 2.38
CA THR A 19 -17.51 -8.86 3.63
C THR A 19 -16.02 -8.96 3.93
N GLN A 20 -15.55 -8.23 4.94
CA GLN A 20 -14.24 -8.44 5.53
C GLN A 20 -14.19 -9.86 6.09
N GLN A 21 -13.24 -10.69 5.65
CA GLN A 21 -12.93 -11.90 6.40
C GLN A 21 -12.09 -11.47 7.59
N SER A 22 -12.67 -11.51 8.78
CA SER A 22 -11.89 -11.52 10.01
C SER A 22 -11.12 -12.84 10.05
N SER A 23 -9.86 -12.83 9.60
CA SER A 23 -8.94 -13.91 9.95
C SER A 23 -8.58 -13.77 11.43
N ASN A 24 -9.49 -14.23 12.29
CA ASN A 24 -9.22 -14.48 13.71
C ASN A 24 -8.25 -15.66 13.90
N GLY A 25 -7.91 -16.39 12.83
CA GLY A 25 -6.83 -17.36 12.81
C GLY A 25 -5.49 -16.71 12.44
N ALA A 26 -4.43 -17.05 13.18
CA ALA A 26 -3.08 -16.68 12.81
C ALA A 26 -2.69 -17.37 11.50
N GLU A 27 -2.66 -16.63 10.39
CA GLU A 27 -1.95 -17.08 9.20
C GLU A 27 -0.45 -17.17 9.54
N PRO A 28 0.24 -18.28 9.21
CA PRO A 28 1.66 -18.40 9.48
C PRO A 28 2.42 -17.29 8.73
N PRO A 29 3.41 -16.65 9.37
CA PRO A 29 4.12 -15.52 8.76
C PRO A 29 4.82 -15.96 7.48
N LEU A 30 4.51 -15.27 6.38
CA LEU A 30 5.16 -15.51 5.09
C LEU A 30 6.46 -14.70 5.06
N SER A 31 7.60 -15.39 4.97
CA SER A 31 8.93 -14.78 5.00
C SER A 31 9.75 -15.12 3.76
N PHE A 32 10.56 -14.16 3.33
CA PHE A 32 11.35 -14.18 2.10
C PHE A 32 12.77 -13.69 2.40
N ARG A 33 13.77 -14.42 1.92
CA ARG A 33 15.17 -13.98 1.97
C ARG A 33 15.54 -13.23 0.69
N VAL A 34 16.29 -12.15 0.84
CA VAL A 34 16.93 -11.42 -0.27
C VAL A 34 18.31 -10.99 0.21
N GLY A 35 19.36 -11.70 -0.23
CA GLY A 35 20.68 -11.61 0.38
C GLY A 35 20.63 -11.87 1.89
N ASP A 36 21.15 -10.93 2.68
CA ASP A 36 21.18 -11.02 4.14
C ASP A 36 19.86 -10.54 4.77
N ALA A 37 18.92 -9.99 3.98
CA ALA A 37 17.65 -9.49 4.48
C ALA A 37 16.62 -10.61 4.65
N LEU A 38 15.84 -10.54 5.73
CA LEU A 38 14.62 -11.33 5.91
C LEU A 38 13.40 -10.41 5.89
N VAL A 39 12.51 -10.62 4.92
CA VAL A 39 11.30 -9.84 4.70
C VAL A 39 10.08 -10.68 5.06
N THR A 40 9.30 -10.25 6.05
CA THR A 40 8.14 -10.97 6.59
C THR A 40 6.88 -10.13 6.41
N ARG A 41 5.81 -10.72 5.87
CA ARG A 41 4.51 -10.05 5.74
C ARG A 41 3.80 -9.99 7.09
N ILE A 42 3.28 -8.83 7.47
CA ILE A 42 2.40 -8.64 8.63
C ILE A 42 1.00 -8.26 8.14
N PRO A 43 0.06 -9.22 8.02
CA PRO A 43 -1.26 -8.96 7.45
C PRO A 43 -2.14 -8.14 8.38
N GLU A 44 -2.96 -7.24 7.81
CA GLU A 44 -4.01 -6.52 8.53
C GLU A 44 -5.38 -6.91 7.99
N LEU A 45 -5.65 -6.58 6.73
CA LEU A 45 -6.95 -6.71 6.08
C LEU A 45 -6.88 -7.66 4.88
N ARG A 46 -8.00 -8.35 4.63
CA ARG A 46 -8.18 -9.20 3.44
C ARG A 46 -9.63 -9.13 2.97
N TRP A 47 -9.80 -8.85 1.68
CA TRP A 47 -11.07 -8.79 0.99
C TRP A 47 -11.04 -9.73 -0.20
N THR A 48 -12.17 -10.39 -0.49
CA THR A 48 -12.26 -11.39 -1.58
C THR A 48 -13.41 -11.11 -2.55
N ASN A 49 -14.07 -9.97 -2.41
CA ASN A 49 -15.27 -9.66 -3.16
C ASN A 49 -15.22 -8.25 -3.80
N ALA A 50 -14.02 -7.74 -4.06
CA ALA A 50 -13.85 -6.46 -4.75
C ALA A 50 -14.39 -6.54 -6.18
N ASP A 51 -15.17 -5.52 -6.56
CA ASP A 51 -15.74 -5.43 -7.90
C ASP A 51 -14.71 -4.87 -8.89
N PRO A 52 -14.30 -5.63 -9.92
CA PRO A 52 -13.33 -5.17 -10.90
C PRO A 52 -13.71 -3.84 -11.56
N ALA A 53 -15.00 -3.62 -11.88
CA ALA A 53 -15.45 -2.41 -12.55
C ALA A 53 -15.45 -1.19 -11.63
N ARG A 54 -15.55 -1.39 -10.32
CA ARG A 54 -15.39 -0.31 -9.33
C ARG A 54 -13.91 0.00 -9.08
N LEU A 55 -13.07 -1.03 -9.01
CA LEU A 55 -11.64 -0.84 -8.80
C LEU A 55 -10.96 -0.19 -10.02
N TYR A 56 -11.35 -0.63 -11.21
CA TYR A 56 -10.82 -0.18 -12.50
C TYR A 56 -11.97 0.27 -13.41
N PRO A 57 -12.37 1.55 -13.40
CA PRO A 57 -13.49 2.05 -14.19
C PRO A 57 -13.29 1.88 -15.70
N ASP A 58 -12.04 1.85 -16.15
CA ASP A 58 -11.66 1.64 -17.56
C ASP A 58 -11.61 0.16 -17.97
N LEU A 59 -11.91 -0.77 -17.05
CA LEU A 59 -11.89 -2.21 -17.33
C LEU A 59 -13.18 -2.64 -18.03
N ASP A 60 -13.05 -3.08 -19.27
CA ASP A 60 -14.10 -3.86 -19.94
C ASP A 60 -14.29 -5.21 -19.22
N ALA A 61 -15.50 -5.48 -18.74
CA ALA A 61 -15.85 -6.72 -18.06
C ALA A 61 -15.58 -7.97 -18.94
N ALA A 62 -15.74 -7.86 -20.26
CA ALA A 62 -15.42 -8.95 -21.18
C ALA A 62 -13.90 -9.25 -21.24
N ALA A 63 -13.07 -8.23 -21.02
CA ALA A 63 -11.62 -8.38 -21.00
C ALA A 63 -11.12 -9.11 -19.75
N LEU A 64 -11.81 -9.02 -18.61
CA LEU A 64 -11.40 -9.71 -17.37
C LEU A 64 -11.36 -11.23 -17.55
N GLY A 65 -12.32 -11.80 -18.27
CA GLY A 65 -12.36 -13.24 -18.57
C GLY A 65 -11.13 -13.73 -19.34
N ALA A 66 -10.52 -12.88 -20.17
CA ALA A 66 -9.31 -13.21 -20.92
C ALA A 66 -8.05 -13.28 -20.04
N TYR A 67 -8.01 -12.54 -18.93
CA TYR A 67 -6.92 -12.55 -17.96
C TYR A 67 -7.19 -13.48 -16.77
N GLY A 68 -8.44 -13.90 -16.56
CA GLY A 68 -8.84 -14.75 -15.44
C GLY A 68 -8.05 -16.05 -15.34
N SER A 69 -7.66 -16.66 -16.47
CA SER A 69 -6.81 -17.86 -16.50
C SER A 69 -5.34 -17.61 -16.17
N GLN A 70 -4.89 -16.34 -16.20
CA GLN A 70 -3.54 -15.92 -15.84
C GLN A 70 -3.43 -15.53 -14.35
N LEU A 71 -4.57 -15.34 -13.69
CA LEU A 71 -4.65 -14.99 -12.28
C LEU A 71 -4.81 -16.27 -11.43
N SER A 72 -4.16 -16.29 -10.28
CA SER A 72 -4.31 -17.33 -9.27
C SER A 72 -5.68 -17.26 -8.60
N ALA A 73 -6.16 -18.40 -8.09
CA ALA A 73 -7.41 -18.50 -7.35
C ALA A 73 -7.42 -17.68 -6.05
N GLY A 74 -6.25 -17.30 -5.53
CA GLY A 74 -6.13 -16.40 -4.38
C GLY A 74 -6.32 -14.92 -4.73
N SER A 75 -6.27 -14.56 -6.01
CA SER A 75 -6.42 -13.18 -6.52
C SER A 75 -7.75 -12.96 -7.25
N TYR A 76 -8.27 -13.97 -7.96
CA TYR A 76 -9.51 -13.87 -8.74
C TYR A 76 -10.40 -15.09 -8.56
N ASN A 77 -11.69 -14.85 -8.34
CA ASN A 77 -12.71 -15.89 -8.31
C ASN A 77 -13.43 -15.95 -9.67
N PRO A 78 -13.23 -17.01 -10.48
CA PRO A 78 -13.84 -17.12 -11.80
C PRO A 78 -15.36 -17.34 -11.77
N ASP A 79 -15.90 -17.89 -10.68
CA ASP A 79 -17.34 -18.15 -10.54
C ASP A 79 -18.12 -16.86 -10.25
N THR A 80 -17.52 -15.94 -9.49
CA THR A 80 -18.16 -14.67 -9.08
C THR A 80 -17.66 -13.45 -9.84
N GLY A 81 -16.55 -13.57 -10.57
CA GLY A 81 -15.88 -12.46 -11.24
C GLY A 81 -15.25 -11.45 -10.30
N LYS A 82 -15.08 -11.77 -9.00
CA LYS A 82 -14.58 -10.83 -7.99
C LYS A 82 -13.07 -10.95 -7.76
N LEU A 83 -12.46 -9.83 -7.38
CA LEU A 83 -11.05 -9.71 -7.06
C LEU A 83 -10.82 -9.83 -5.55
N ALA A 84 -9.63 -10.30 -5.19
CA ALA A 84 -9.14 -10.29 -3.83
C ALA A 84 -8.05 -9.24 -3.66
N GLN A 85 -8.12 -8.49 -2.55
CA GLN A 85 -7.14 -7.49 -2.14
C GLN A 85 -6.80 -7.69 -0.66
N GLY A 86 -5.68 -7.13 -0.23
CA GLY A 86 -5.32 -7.07 1.17
C GLY A 86 -4.71 -5.73 1.54
N THR A 87 -4.39 -5.59 2.82
CA THR A 87 -3.54 -4.53 3.35
C THR A 87 -2.62 -5.17 4.37
N HIS A 88 -1.32 -4.90 4.25
CA HIS A 88 -0.29 -5.43 5.12
C HIS A 88 0.95 -4.55 5.10
N SER A 89 1.76 -4.64 6.15
CA SER A 89 3.10 -4.06 6.17
C SER A 89 4.17 -5.12 5.93
N TRP A 90 5.38 -4.67 5.63
CA TRP A 90 6.55 -5.55 5.52
C TRP A 90 7.52 -5.33 6.67
N LEU A 91 7.73 -6.37 7.45
CA LEU A 91 8.77 -6.41 8.48
C LEU A 91 10.08 -6.90 7.88
N VAL A 92 11.10 -6.06 7.90
CA VAL A 92 12.42 -6.34 7.34
C VAL A 92 13.45 -6.41 8.47
N ARG A 93 14.20 -7.51 8.52
CA ARG A 93 15.44 -7.61 9.30
C ARG A 93 16.62 -7.52 8.35
N HIS A 94 17.41 -6.47 8.49
CA HIS A 94 18.57 -6.22 7.64
C HIS A 94 19.63 -5.40 8.38
N ALA A 95 20.91 -5.72 8.18
CA ALA A 95 22.04 -5.01 8.79
C ALA A 95 21.91 -4.77 10.31
N GLY A 96 21.33 -5.75 11.03
CA GLY A 96 21.12 -5.67 12.47
C GLY A 96 19.96 -4.76 12.92
N ARG A 97 19.15 -4.23 12.00
CA ARG A 97 17.97 -3.40 12.28
C ARG A 97 16.66 -4.15 12.08
N VAL A 98 15.64 -3.72 12.82
CA VAL A 98 14.23 -4.08 12.63
C VAL A 98 13.53 -2.91 11.95
N ILE A 99 12.99 -3.15 10.76
CA ILE A 99 12.45 -2.11 9.89
C ILE A 99 11.02 -2.48 9.51
N LEU A 100 10.10 -1.52 9.54
CA LEU A 100 8.79 -1.66 8.92
C LEU A 100 8.76 -0.83 7.64
N ILE A 101 8.30 -1.43 6.54
CA ILE A 101 7.90 -0.72 5.33
C ILE A 101 6.38 -0.59 5.37
N ASP A 102 5.92 0.65 5.46
CA ASP A 102 4.55 1.03 5.80
C ASP A 102 4.04 0.38 7.11
N THR A 103 2.86 0.78 7.54
CA THR A 103 2.27 0.37 8.83
C THR A 103 0.80 -0.01 8.73
N ALA A 104 0.24 -0.22 7.53
CA ALA A 104 -1.17 -0.58 7.36
C ALA A 104 -2.14 0.52 7.88
N THR A 105 -3.39 0.17 8.21
CA THR A 105 -4.53 1.10 8.38
C THR A 105 -4.73 1.63 9.80
N GLY A 106 -4.38 0.85 10.82
CA GLY A 106 -4.52 1.29 12.21
C GLY A 106 -5.94 1.16 12.76
N ASN A 107 -6.03 0.85 14.05
CA ASN A 107 -7.32 0.79 14.74
C ASN A 107 -7.84 2.19 15.11
N ASP A 108 -9.14 2.29 15.38
CA ASP A 108 -9.85 3.47 15.89
C ASP A 108 -9.90 4.71 14.97
N LYS A 109 -9.24 4.66 13.81
CA LYS A 109 -9.14 5.77 12.87
C LYS A 109 -10.51 6.15 12.29
N PRO A 110 -11.01 7.38 12.47
CA PRO A 110 -12.28 7.79 11.90
C PRO A 110 -12.14 8.00 10.38
N ARG A 111 -12.84 7.18 9.60
CA ARG A 111 -12.89 7.19 8.13
C ARG A 111 -14.35 7.04 7.66
N PRO A 112 -15.26 7.98 8.01
CA PRO A 112 -16.70 7.83 7.71
C PRO A 112 -17.03 7.71 6.22
N SER A 113 -16.18 8.25 5.34
CA SER A 113 -16.32 8.12 3.87
C SER A 113 -15.79 6.80 3.32
N ALA A 114 -15.13 5.97 4.14
CA ALA A 114 -14.60 4.67 3.77
C ALA A 114 -14.92 3.64 4.88
N PRO A 115 -16.18 3.16 4.96
CA PRO A 115 -16.63 2.26 6.03
C PRO A 115 -15.77 1.00 6.24
N MET A 116 -15.07 0.54 5.21
CA MET A 116 -14.19 -0.62 5.27
C MET A 116 -12.88 -0.38 6.06
N LEU A 117 -12.52 0.89 6.28
CA LEU A 117 -11.33 1.33 7.03
C LEU A 117 -11.71 2.13 8.28
N ASP A 118 -13.02 2.34 8.53
CA ASP A 118 -13.51 3.16 9.64
C ASP A 118 -13.41 2.40 10.96
N ARG A 119 -12.76 3.03 11.96
CA ARG A 119 -12.69 2.57 13.35
C ARG A 119 -12.40 1.08 13.47
N LEU A 120 -11.39 0.64 12.76
CA LEU A 120 -10.99 -0.76 12.75
C LEU A 120 -10.61 -1.25 14.15
N ASP A 121 -10.77 -2.56 14.35
CA ASP A 121 -10.27 -3.30 15.50
C ASP A 121 -9.63 -4.61 15.01
N THR A 122 -8.41 -4.50 14.49
CA THR A 122 -7.64 -5.63 13.93
C THR A 122 -6.56 -6.13 14.90
N PRO A 123 -6.17 -7.41 14.82
CA PRO A 123 -5.12 -7.98 15.68
C PRO A 123 -3.70 -7.74 15.14
N TYR A 124 -3.44 -6.61 14.48
CA TYR A 124 -2.15 -6.31 13.85
C TYR A 124 -0.97 -6.40 14.83
N LEU A 125 -1.09 -5.84 16.04
CA LEU A 125 -0.05 -5.91 17.07
C LEU A 125 0.25 -7.35 17.50
N SER A 126 -0.77 -8.19 17.63
CA SER A 126 -0.60 -9.62 17.93
C SER A 126 0.12 -10.34 16.79
N ARG A 127 -0.14 -9.96 15.53
CA ARG A 127 0.54 -10.51 14.35
C ARG A 127 1.99 -10.04 14.24
N LEU A 128 2.29 -8.79 14.59
CA LEU A 128 3.66 -8.28 14.70
C LEU A 128 4.44 -9.01 15.80
N ALA A 129 3.82 -9.21 16.97
CA ALA A 129 4.40 -9.98 18.07
C ALA A 129 4.64 -11.45 17.69
N ALA A 130 3.72 -12.07 16.94
CA ALA A 130 3.90 -13.43 16.41
C ALA A 130 5.07 -13.54 15.41
N ALA A 131 5.43 -12.44 14.73
CA ALA A 131 6.65 -12.33 13.92
C ALA A 131 7.91 -11.97 14.75
N GLY A 132 7.80 -12.01 16.09
CA GLY A 132 8.90 -11.84 17.03
C GLY A 132 9.37 -10.39 17.18
N VAL A 133 8.48 -9.41 17.02
CA VAL A 133 8.77 -7.97 17.19
C VAL A 133 7.72 -7.31 18.06
N THR A 134 8.15 -6.53 19.05
CA THR A 134 7.29 -5.53 19.72
C THR A 134 7.51 -4.15 19.10
N PRO A 135 6.55 -3.21 19.20
CA PRO A 135 6.69 -1.87 18.64
C PRO A 135 7.98 -1.13 19.05
N GLU A 136 8.45 -1.34 20.28
CA GLU A 136 9.66 -0.70 20.83
C GLU A 136 10.95 -1.24 20.19
N GLN A 137 10.90 -2.41 19.57
CA GLN A 137 12.05 -3.01 18.90
C GLN A 137 12.25 -2.48 17.47
N VAL A 138 11.29 -1.73 16.91
CA VAL A 138 11.40 -1.17 15.57
C VAL A 138 12.36 0.01 15.57
N ASP A 139 13.36 -0.05 14.71
CA ASP A 139 14.39 0.99 14.55
C ASP A 139 14.00 2.02 13.49
N LEU A 140 13.41 1.56 12.38
CA LEU A 140 12.99 2.40 11.26
C LEU A 140 11.56 2.06 10.83
N VAL A 141 10.79 3.09 10.49
CA VAL A 141 9.55 2.98 9.74
C VAL A 141 9.76 3.75 8.44
N LEU A 142 9.69 3.06 7.30
CA LEU A 142 9.91 3.65 5.98
C LEU A 142 8.56 3.73 5.26
N LEU A 143 8.11 4.93 4.94
CA LEU A 143 6.78 5.17 4.36
C LEU A 143 6.88 5.38 2.86
N THR A 144 6.23 4.52 2.08
CA THR A 144 6.19 4.61 0.61
C THR A 144 5.41 5.85 0.16
N HIS A 145 4.33 6.19 0.86
CA HIS A 145 3.51 7.38 0.67
C HIS A 145 2.57 7.60 1.89
N ILE A 146 1.75 8.66 1.87
CA ILE A 146 0.90 9.05 3.01
C ILE A 146 -0.60 8.84 2.69
N HIS A 147 -1.02 7.58 2.54
CA HIS A 147 -2.43 7.18 2.55
C HIS A 147 -2.80 6.43 3.83
N ALA A 148 -4.10 6.40 4.16
CA ALA A 148 -4.62 5.92 5.45
C ALA A 148 -4.18 4.50 5.79
N ASP A 149 -4.11 3.62 4.79
CA ASP A 149 -3.76 2.21 4.86
C ASP A 149 -2.26 1.93 4.75
N HIS A 150 -1.42 2.97 4.85
CA HIS A 150 0.04 2.86 4.87
C HIS A 150 0.66 3.48 6.12
N VAL A 151 -0.01 4.43 6.75
CA VAL A 151 0.54 5.18 7.89
C VAL A 151 -0.23 4.97 9.18
N GLY A 152 -1.34 4.23 9.16
CA GLY A 152 -2.32 4.20 10.23
C GLY A 152 -1.77 3.70 11.57
N TRP A 153 -1.00 2.61 11.59
CA TRP A 153 -0.38 2.12 12.83
C TRP A 153 0.87 2.90 13.25
N ASN A 154 1.29 3.97 12.57
CA ASN A 154 2.30 4.88 13.11
C ASN A 154 1.89 5.42 14.50
N THR A 155 0.59 5.42 14.79
CA THR A 155 0.01 5.92 16.04
C THR A 155 -1.08 5.01 16.57
N VAL A 156 -1.38 5.15 17.85
CA VAL A 156 -2.50 4.50 18.54
C VAL A 156 -3.26 5.53 19.36
N LEU A 157 -4.57 5.31 19.54
CA LEU A 157 -5.40 6.18 20.36
C LEU A 157 -5.21 5.81 21.84
N GLN A 158 -4.68 6.73 22.63
CA GLN A 158 -4.51 6.58 24.07
C GLN A 158 -5.01 7.85 24.77
N ASP A 159 -5.87 7.70 25.77
CA ASP A 159 -6.48 8.83 26.49
C ASP A 159 -7.06 9.90 25.56
N ASN A 160 -7.78 9.43 24.52
CA ASN A 160 -8.41 10.26 23.48
C ASN A 160 -7.42 11.14 22.68
N THR A 161 -6.15 10.77 22.65
CA THR A 161 -5.08 11.45 21.91
C THR A 161 -4.30 10.44 21.07
N TRP A 162 -3.94 10.81 19.84
CA TRP A 162 -3.06 9.98 19.01
C TRP A 162 -1.62 10.07 19.51
N GLN A 163 -1.05 8.92 19.86
CA GLN A 163 0.32 8.78 20.35
C GLN A 163 1.14 7.92 19.39
N PRO A 164 2.44 8.21 19.16
CA PRO A 164 3.30 7.34 18.37
C PRO A 164 3.33 5.91 18.92
N LEU A 165 3.09 4.93 18.06
CA LEU A 165 3.18 3.52 18.45
C LEU A 165 4.65 3.07 18.52
N PHE A 166 5.42 3.38 17.48
CA PHE A 166 6.83 2.97 17.37
C PHE A 166 7.73 4.04 18.00
N THR A 167 7.72 4.10 19.33
CA THR A 167 8.33 5.17 20.14
C THR A 167 9.85 5.31 20.01
N ARG A 168 10.53 4.30 19.45
CA ARG A 168 11.97 4.29 19.21
C ARG A 168 12.33 4.43 17.73
N ALA A 169 11.36 4.30 16.83
CA ALA A 169 11.62 4.25 15.41
C ALA A 169 11.75 5.64 14.80
N ARG A 170 12.75 5.80 13.92
CA ARG A 170 12.81 6.94 12.99
C ARG A 170 11.83 6.68 11.84
N HIS A 171 10.86 7.57 11.66
CA HIS A 171 9.92 7.49 10.54
C HIS A 171 10.45 8.30 9.36
N VAL A 172 10.86 7.63 8.30
CA VAL A 172 11.42 8.24 7.09
C VAL A 172 10.35 8.30 6.00
N TYR A 173 10.14 9.48 5.45
CA TYR A 173 9.06 9.75 4.49
C TYR A 173 9.43 10.87 3.51
N SER A 174 8.75 10.94 2.37
CA SER A 174 8.88 12.05 1.44
C SER A 174 8.47 13.38 2.10
N GLU A 175 9.34 14.38 2.01
CA GLU A 175 9.02 15.75 2.41
C GLU A 175 7.81 16.29 1.62
N THR A 176 7.72 15.98 0.33
CA THR A 176 6.63 16.39 -0.55
C THR A 176 5.29 15.80 -0.10
N GLU A 177 5.25 14.49 0.17
CA GLU A 177 4.05 13.82 0.70
C GLU A 177 3.60 14.47 2.02
N ALA A 178 4.53 14.70 2.96
CA ALA A 178 4.19 15.24 4.27
C ALA A 178 3.68 16.69 4.19
N ARG A 179 4.29 17.53 3.35
CA ARG A 179 3.82 18.91 3.11
C ARG A 179 2.44 18.92 2.47
N TYR A 180 2.21 18.05 1.48
CA TYR A 180 0.93 17.95 0.80
C TYR A 180 -0.19 17.46 1.74
N ALA A 181 0.06 16.37 2.49
CA ALA A 181 -0.88 15.84 3.46
C ALA A 181 -1.20 16.86 4.57
N ALA A 182 -0.20 17.59 5.07
CA ALA A 182 -0.41 18.67 6.04
C ALA A 182 -1.26 19.82 5.50
N ALA A 183 -1.12 20.14 4.20
CA ALA A 183 -1.92 21.17 3.55
C ALA A 183 -3.38 20.74 3.37
N LEU A 184 -3.62 19.48 2.98
CA LEU A 184 -4.96 18.90 2.86
C LEU A 184 -5.69 18.86 4.21
N ASP A 185 -4.97 18.63 5.31
CA ASP A 185 -5.51 18.66 6.67
C ASP A 185 -5.53 20.07 7.30
N GLY A 186 -5.13 21.10 6.56
CA GLY A 186 -5.29 22.51 6.95
C GLY A 186 -4.24 23.05 7.93
N PHE A 187 -3.08 22.39 8.08
CA PHE A 187 -2.02 22.83 9.00
C PHE A 187 -1.06 23.85 8.40
N ALA A 188 -0.69 23.70 7.12
CA ALA A 188 0.26 24.58 6.46
C ALA A 188 -0.04 24.66 4.96
N PRO A 189 -0.11 25.86 4.36
CA PRO A 189 -0.31 25.97 2.92
C PRO A 189 0.92 25.43 2.17
N ALA A 190 0.66 24.70 1.09
CA ALA A 190 1.68 24.26 0.14
C ALA A 190 1.26 24.71 -1.27
N PRO A 191 1.34 26.02 -1.58
CA PRO A 191 0.82 26.58 -2.84
C PRO A 191 1.57 26.12 -4.09
N ASP A 192 2.77 25.56 -3.90
CA ASP A 192 3.61 24.92 -4.92
C ASP A 192 3.23 23.46 -5.19
N LEU A 193 2.26 22.89 -4.43
CA LEU A 193 1.82 21.51 -4.54
C LEU A 193 0.33 21.41 -4.94
N PRO A 194 -0.07 20.41 -5.74
CA PRO A 194 0.82 19.51 -6.48
C PRO A 194 1.64 20.25 -7.56
N PRO A 195 2.85 19.75 -7.91
CA PRO A 195 3.64 20.25 -9.01
C PRO A 195 2.82 20.35 -10.31
N ALA A 196 3.06 21.40 -11.09
CA ALA A 196 2.25 21.72 -12.27
C ALA A 196 2.24 20.61 -13.34
N ASP A 197 3.29 19.79 -13.40
CA ASP A 197 3.43 18.65 -14.31
C ASP A 197 2.58 17.43 -13.90
N LEU A 198 2.27 17.26 -12.60
CA LEU A 198 1.27 16.27 -12.15
C LEU A 198 -0.16 16.73 -12.45
N GLY A 199 -0.38 18.06 -12.46
CA GLY A 199 -1.70 18.64 -12.64
C GLY A 199 -2.55 18.54 -11.38
N ARG A 200 -3.89 18.59 -11.54
CA ARG A 200 -4.83 18.48 -10.43
C ARG A 200 -5.05 17.01 -10.06
N ALA A 201 -5.08 16.70 -8.76
CA ALA A 201 -5.46 15.38 -8.29
C ALA A 201 -6.94 15.10 -8.65
N ASP A 202 -7.19 13.95 -9.26
CA ASP A 202 -8.53 13.46 -9.59
C ASP A 202 -9.18 12.75 -8.39
N HIS A 203 -8.36 12.08 -7.57
CA HIS A 203 -8.77 11.30 -6.41
C HIS A 203 -7.92 11.66 -5.19
N PRO A 204 -8.14 12.82 -4.54
CA PRO A 204 -7.31 13.24 -3.40
C PRO A 204 -7.37 12.24 -2.23
N PRO A 205 -6.31 12.17 -1.40
CA PRO A 205 -6.26 11.22 -0.30
C PRO A 205 -7.31 11.54 0.78
N MET A 206 -7.57 10.56 1.65
CA MET A 206 -8.53 10.74 2.74
C MET A 206 -8.09 11.86 3.69
N PRO A 207 -9.03 12.67 4.21
CA PRO A 207 -8.70 13.70 5.19
C PRO A 207 -8.30 13.09 6.54
N GLN A 208 -7.66 13.90 7.38
CA GLN A 208 -7.22 13.60 8.75
C GLN A 208 -6.08 12.58 8.86
N VAL A 209 -5.57 12.04 7.76
CA VAL A 209 -4.46 11.07 7.76
C VAL A 209 -3.19 11.71 8.29
N TYR A 210 -2.87 12.95 7.91
CA TYR A 210 -1.73 13.65 8.49
C TYR A 210 -1.97 13.92 9.98
N THR A 211 -3.14 14.46 10.32
CA THR A 211 -3.52 14.80 11.71
C THR A 211 -3.33 13.63 12.66
N ASP A 212 -3.85 12.46 12.31
CA ASP A 212 -3.92 11.34 13.24
C ASP A 212 -2.74 10.40 13.15
N SER A 213 -2.03 10.31 12.01
CA SER A 213 -1.04 9.26 11.76
C SER A 213 0.38 9.75 11.52
N LEU A 214 0.58 11.01 11.16
CA LEU A 214 1.94 11.54 10.92
C LEU A 214 2.31 12.67 11.87
N LYS A 215 1.40 13.61 12.11
CA LYS A 215 1.65 14.77 12.97
C LYS A 215 2.14 14.38 14.38
N PRO A 216 1.55 13.39 15.08
CA PRO A 216 2.01 13.03 16.42
C PRO A 216 3.45 12.47 16.43
N VAL A 217 3.83 11.76 15.35
CA VAL A 217 5.20 11.24 15.16
C VAL A 217 6.19 12.38 14.92
N ILE A 218 5.81 13.37 14.10
CA ILE A 218 6.62 14.56 13.83
C ILE A 218 6.79 15.39 15.11
N ASP A 219 5.70 15.66 15.82
CA ASP A 219 5.70 16.45 17.07
C ASP A 219 6.56 15.78 18.16
N ALA A 220 6.59 14.44 18.20
CA ALA A 220 7.45 13.68 19.10
C ALA A 220 8.94 13.67 18.69
N GLY A 221 9.31 14.33 17.59
CA GLY A 221 10.68 14.36 17.08
C GLY A 221 11.15 13.02 16.50
N LEU A 222 10.22 12.16 16.07
CA LEU A 222 10.48 10.84 15.49
C LEU A 222 10.46 10.83 13.96
N GLY A 223 10.02 11.92 13.31
CA GLY A 223 10.02 12.06 11.86
C GLY A 223 11.40 12.38 11.24
N GLN A 224 11.57 12.02 9.97
CA GLN A 224 12.68 12.40 9.09
C GLN A 224 12.14 12.55 7.67
N ALA A 225 11.93 13.80 7.27
CA ALA A 225 11.59 14.13 5.91
C ALA A 225 12.82 14.00 5.00
N ILE A 226 12.64 13.42 3.81
CA ILE A 226 13.69 13.28 2.79
C ILE A 226 13.17 13.68 1.41
N ALA A 227 14.10 14.02 0.51
CA ALA A 227 13.82 14.05 -0.92
C ALA A 227 13.91 12.63 -1.49
N ILE A 228 13.04 12.29 -2.44
CA ILE A 228 13.02 10.98 -3.10
C ILE A 228 13.88 11.03 -4.37
N ASP A 229 15.20 10.86 -4.20
CA ASP A 229 16.19 11.06 -5.26
C ASP A 229 17.06 9.81 -5.55
N GLY A 230 16.69 8.66 -5.00
CA GLY A 230 17.41 7.39 -5.20
C GLY A 230 18.69 7.25 -4.36
N LYS A 231 19.02 8.23 -3.51
CA LYS A 231 20.16 8.11 -2.58
C LYS A 231 19.89 7.10 -1.49
N GLU A 232 20.97 6.49 -1.04
CA GLU A 232 20.95 5.55 0.07
C GLU A 232 20.74 6.30 1.39
N ILE A 233 19.79 5.81 2.20
CA ILE A 233 19.40 6.41 3.50
C ILE A 233 19.85 5.55 4.70
N ALA A 234 20.10 4.26 4.46
CA ALA A 234 20.63 3.28 5.39
C ALA A 234 21.18 2.09 4.57
N ASP A 235 21.90 1.16 5.20
CA ASP A 235 22.57 0.03 4.55
C ASP A 235 21.71 -0.65 3.47
N GLY A 236 22.06 -0.40 2.20
CA GLY A 236 21.39 -0.95 1.01
C GLY A 236 20.00 -0.39 0.70
N LEU A 237 19.47 0.53 1.52
CA LEU A 237 18.11 1.07 1.44
C LEU A 237 18.06 2.43 0.74
N SER A 238 17.22 2.57 -0.26
CA SER A 238 17.00 3.83 -0.99
C SER A 238 15.53 4.00 -1.40
N PHE A 239 15.11 5.25 -1.57
CA PHE A 239 13.77 5.60 -2.05
C PHE A 239 13.87 6.09 -3.49
N HIS A 240 13.13 5.47 -4.40
CA HIS A 240 13.13 5.82 -5.82
C HIS A 240 11.78 6.41 -6.23
N PRO A 241 11.76 7.52 -6.97
CA PRO A 241 10.53 8.22 -7.31
C PRO A 241 9.68 7.37 -8.24
N ALA A 242 8.39 7.28 -7.93
CA ALA A 242 7.38 6.65 -8.76
C ALA A 242 6.01 7.34 -8.61
N PRO A 243 5.94 8.68 -8.80
CA PRO A 243 4.77 9.48 -8.47
C PRO A 243 3.55 9.07 -9.29
N GLY A 244 2.38 9.46 -8.78
CA GLY A 244 1.12 9.42 -9.49
C GLY A 244 0.04 8.62 -8.80
N HIS A 245 0.37 7.55 -8.08
CA HIS A 245 -0.59 6.99 -7.12
C HIS A 245 -0.86 8.02 -6.02
N SER A 246 0.20 8.59 -5.47
CA SER A 246 0.20 9.81 -4.65
C SER A 246 1.21 10.82 -5.23
N ILE A 247 1.26 12.02 -4.64
CA ILE A 247 2.05 13.14 -5.15
C ILE A 247 3.55 12.83 -5.33
N ASP A 248 4.14 12.02 -4.47
CA ASP A 248 5.56 11.69 -4.50
C ASP A 248 5.80 10.25 -3.98
N HIS A 249 4.93 9.32 -4.41
CA HIS A 249 5.02 7.89 -4.12
C HIS A 249 6.42 7.35 -4.42
N ALA A 250 6.94 6.54 -3.50
CA ALA A 250 8.27 5.95 -3.61
C ALA A 250 8.24 4.42 -3.68
N VAL A 251 9.04 3.87 -4.60
CA VAL A 251 9.50 2.47 -4.52
C VAL A 251 10.72 2.42 -3.62
N ILE A 252 10.62 1.72 -2.50
CA ILE A 252 11.78 1.49 -1.62
C ILE A 252 12.55 0.28 -2.14
N ARG A 253 13.85 0.45 -2.37
CA ARG A 253 14.74 -0.63 -2.82
C ARG A 253 15.70 -1.01 -1.69
N LEU A 254 15.94 -2.30 -1.56
CA LEU A 254 16.95 -2.87 -0.68
C LEU A 254 17.90 -3.74 -1.50
N ARG A 255 19.19 -3.43 -1.42
CA ARG A 255 20.27 -4.22 -2.03
C ARG A 255 21.09 -4.95 -0.98
N SER A 256 21.25 -6.25 -1.15
CA SER A 256 22.10 -7.05 -0.27
C SER A 256 22.70 -8.22 -1.04
N ARG A 257 24.02 -8.45 -0.91
CA ARG A 257 24.73 -9.59 -1.54
C ARG A 257 24.51 -9.73 -3.06
N GLY A 258 24.29 -8.62 -3.75
CA GLY A 258 24.02 -8.62 -5.20
C GLY A 258 22.57 -8.94 -5.58
N GLU A 259 21.69 -9.14 -4.59
CA GLU A 259 20.24 -9.30 -4.79
C GLU A 259 19.50 -8.01 -4.47
N GLU A 260 18.31 -7.84 -5.08
CA GLU A 260 17.44 -6.68 -4.89
C GLU A 260 16.02 -7.06 -4.43
N ALA A 261 15.54 -6.38 -3.40
CA ALA A 261 14.16 -6.37 -2.93
C ALA A 261 13.52 -5.01 -3.23
N TRP A 262 12.38 -4.99 -3.89
CA TRP A 262 11.66 -3.77 -4.25
C TRP A 262 10.30 -3.76 -3.56
N PHE A 263 10.09 -2.85 -2.63
CA PHE A 263 8.80 -2.60 -2.00
C PHE A 263 8.05 -1.60 -2.88
N ILE A 264 7.15 -2.13 -3.70
CA ILE A 264 6.48 -1.38 -4.77
C ILE A 264 5.15 -0.79 -4.33
N ALA A 265 4.65 -1.15 -3.14
CA ALA A 265 3.36 -0.70 -2.59
C ALA A 265 2.28 -0.56 -3.68
N ASP A 266 1.83 0.66 -3.93
CA ASP A 266 0.65 1.02 -4.73
C ASP A 266 0.94 1.31 -6.20
N ILE A 267 2.12 0.91 -6.66
CA ILE A 267 2.36 0.74 -8.08
C ILE A 267 1.33 -0.21 -8.68
N MET A 268 0.90 -1.24 -7.93
CA MET A 268 -0.20 -2.13 -8.29
C MET A 268 -1.07 -2.47 -7.08
N HIS A 269 -2.38 -2.44 -7.28
CA HIS A 269 -3.38 -2.81 -6.26
C HIS A 269 -3.89 -4.24 -6.47
N HIS A 270 -3.67 -4.81 -7.66
CA HIS A 270 -4.01 -6.19 -8.00
C HIS A 270 -3.04 -6.75 -9.08
N PRO A 271 -2.71 -8.06 -9.10
CA PRO A 271 -1.82 -8.64 -10.11
C PRO A 271 -2.25 -8.41 -11.56
N LEU A 272 -3.54 -8.17 -11.81
CA LEU A 272 -4.08 -7.81 -13.13
C LEU A 272 -3.33 -6.61 -13.75
N GLN A 273 -2.88 -5.64 -12.94
CA GLN A 273 -2.16 -4.47 -13.43
C GLN A 273 -0.74 -4.80 -13.95
N ALA A 274 -0.19 -5.99 -13.69
CA ALA A 274 1.02 -6.45 -14.38
C ALA A 274 0.72 -6.78 -15.85
N TYR A 275 -0.40 -7.46 -16.10
CA TYR A 275 -0.84 -7.83 -17.46
C TYR A 275 -1.43 -6.65 -18.22
N ARG A 276 -2.09 -5.74 -17.49
CA ARG A 276 -2.76 -4.54 -17.99
C ARG A 276 -2.30 -3.29 -17.23
N PRO A 277 -1.05 -2.84 -17.46
CA PRO A 277 -0.50 -1.69 -16.74
C PRO A 277 -1.20 -0.37 -17.05
N ASP A 278 -1.99 -0.33 -18.12
CA ASP A 278 -2.89 0.79 -18.45
C ASP A 278 -4.05 0.96 -17.47
N LEU A 279 -4.45 -0.09 -16.73
CA LEU A 279 -5.56 0.02 -15.79
C LEU A 279 -5.21 0.96 -14.65
N ARG A 280 -6.04 1.98 -14.48
CA ARG A 280 -5.94 2.99 -13.43
C ARG A 280 -6.91 2.63 -12.31
N SER A 281 -6.40 2.52 -11.08
CA SER A 281 -7.29 2.32 -9.94
C SER A 281 -7.98 3.63 -9.58
N VAL A 282 -9.16 3.54 -8.98
CA VAL A 282 -9.86 4.68 -8.36
C VAL A 282 -9.11 5.31 -7.17
N TYR A 283 -7.98 4.72 -6.77
CA TYR A 283 -7.15 5.20 -5.68
C TYR A 283 -5.99 6.10 -6.15
N CYS A 284 -5.68 6.10 -7.46
CA CYS A 284 -4.57 6.90 -7.97
C CYS A 284 -4.95 8.38 -8.02
N GLU A 285 -4.26 9.23 -7.26
CA GLU A 285 -4.46 10.68 -7.26
C GLU A 285 -4.25 11.31 -8.64
N PHE A 286 -3.23 10.84 -9.37
CA PHE A 286 -2.86 11.33 -10.70
C PHE A 286 -2.78 10.14 -11.69
N PRO A 287 -3.93 9.69 -12.23
CA PRO A 287 -4.03 8.40 -12.93
C PRO A 287 -3.08 8.22 -14.13
N LYS A 288 -2.82 9.29 -14.89
CA LYS A 288 -1.89 9.25 -16.04
C LYS A 288 -0.45 9.04 -15.59
N THR A 289 -0.01 9.77 -14.58
CA THR A 289 1.35 9.63 -14.02
C THR A 289 1.50 8.27 -13.33
N ALA A 290 0.46 7.80 -12.62
CA ALA A 290 0.47 6.48 -12.00
C ALA A 290 0.67 5.35 -13.02
N GLU A 291 0.01 5.43 -14.18
CA GLU A 291 0.23 4.50 -15.30
C GLU A 291 1.67 4.54 -15.81
N GLN A 292 2.24 5.74 -16.00
CA GLN A 292 3.62 5.92 -16.48
C GLN A 292 4.63 5.32 -15.50
N SER A 293 4.51 5.67 -14.22
CA SER A 293 5.34 5.13 -13.14
C SER A 293 5.23 3.61 -13.05
N ARG A 294 4.00 3.07 -13.13
CA ARG A 294 3.78 1.62 -13.17
C ARG A 294 4.51 0.94 -14.31
N ARG A 295 4.35 1.44 -15.55
CA ARG A 295 5.06 0.88 -16.71
C ARG A 295 6.58 0.93 -16.54
N GLY A 296 7.10 2.05 -16.03
CA GLY A 296 8.53 2.23 -15.76
C GLY A 296 9.05 1.25 -14.72
N VAL A 297 8.37 1.12 -13.57
CA VAL A 297 8.75 0.19 -12.50
C VAL A 297 8.66 -1.26 -12.97
N LEU A 298 7.59 -1.65 -13.66
CA LEU A 298 7.44 -3.01 -14.20
C LEU A 298 8.57 -3.36 -15.20
N ALA A 299 8.95 -2.42 -16.07
CA ALA A 299 10.05 -2.61 -17.01
C ALA A 299 11.38 -2.85 -16.30
N GLN A 300 11.74 -1.97 -15.35
CA GLN A 300 13.01 -2.08 -14.65
C GLN A 300 13.05 -3.31 -13.71
N ALA A 301 11.92 -3.68 -13.09
CA ALA A 301 11.81 -4.88 -12.27
C ALA A 301 11.97 -6.16 -13.09
N ALA A 302 11.38 -6.21 -14.29
CA ALA A 302 11.54 -7.33 -15.21
C ALA A 302 12.99 -7.52 -15.70
N GLU A 303 13.73 -6.43 -15.84
CA GLU A 303 15.13 -6.44 -16.28
C GLU A 303 16.12 -6.77 -15.16
N SER A 304 15.92 -6.20 -13.97
CA SER A 304 16.74 -6.50 -12.79
C SER A 304 16.48 -7.89 -12.23
N GLY A 305 15.30 -8.44 -12.48
CA GLY A 305 14.85 -9.68 -11.85
C GLY A 305 14.61 -9.52 -10.35
N ALA A 306 14.44 -8.31 -9.82
CA ALA A 306 14.25 -8.05 -8.38
C ALA A 306 13.05 -8.82 -7.80
N LEU A 307 13.13 -9.19 -6.51
CA LEU A 307 11.97 -9.69 -5.77
C LEU A 307 11.12 -8.50 -5.35
N CYS A 308 9.88 -8.43 -5.85
CA CYS A 308 8.97 -7.33 -5.60
C CYS A 308 7.96 -7.69 -4.51
N PHE A 309 7.61 -6.69 -3.70
CA PHE A 309 6.72 -6.79 -2.56
C PHE A 309 5.63 -5.72 -2.69
N SER A 310 4.38 -6.12 -2.93
CA SER A 310 3.23 -5.20 -2.98
C SER A 310 2.60 -5.02 -1.60
N ALA A 311 1.80 -3.97 -1.42
CA ALA A 311 1.02 -3.75 -0.19
C ALA A 311 -0.39 -4.39 -0.26
N HIS A 312 -0.91 -4.62 -1.48
CA HIS A 312 -2.33 -4.93 -1.66
C HIS A 312 -2.69 -6.30 -2.21
N PHE A 313 -1.72 -7.16 -2.53
CA PHE A 313 -2.07 -8.47 -3.08
C PHE A 313 -2.49 -9.40 -1.93
N ALA A 314 -3.69 -9.97 -2.04
CA ALA A 314 -4.31 -10.79 -0.99
C ALA A 314 -3.55 -12.08 -0.66
N GLU A 315 -2.76 -12.58 -1.61
CA GLU A 315 -1.89 -13.75 -1.45
C GLU A 315 -0.59 -13.36 -0.73
N SER A 316 0.57 -13.87 -1.16
CA SER A 316 1.82 -13.60 -0.43
C SER A 316 2.29 -12.16 -0.50
N GLY A 317 1.81 -11.35 -1.45
CA GLY A 317 2.35 -10.01 -1.71
C GLY A 317 3.73 -10.00 -2.39
N ALA A 318 4.43 -11.15 -2.44
CA ALA A 318 5.79 -11.26 -2.94
C ALA A 318 5.84 -12.03 -4.26
N GLY A 319 6.55 -11.48 -5.24
CA GLY A 319 6.65 -12.07 -6.56
C GLY A 319 7.68 -11.39 -7.45
N ARG A 320 7.89 -11.95 -8.64
CA ARG A 320 8.76 -11.37 -9.66
C ARG A 320 7.91 -10.90 -10.83
N ILE A 321 8.31 -9.79 -11.41
CA ILE A 321 7.75 -9.28 -12.66
C ILE A 321 8.58 -9.86 -13.80
N THR A 322 7.93 -10.40 -14.82
CA THR A 322 8.60 -10.95 -16.01
C THR A 322 8.03 -10.35 -17.29
N ARG A 323 8.80 -10.36 -18.38
CA ARG A 323 8.28 -10.04 -19.71
C ARG A 323 7.28 -11.11 -20.15
N ASN A 324 6.18 -10.69 -20.79
CA ASN A 324 5.18 -11.56 -21.38
C ASN A 324 4.74 -10.98 -22.73
N GLY A 325 5.43 -11.38 -23.81
CA GLY A 325 5.31 -10.72 -25.12
C GLY A 325 5.64 -9.22 -25.00
N PRO A 326 4.79 -8.31 -25.51
CA PRO A 326 5.00 -6.87 -25.37
C PRO A 326 4.67 -6.33 -23.96
N GLY A 327 4.06 -7.14 -23.08
CA GLY A 327 3.61 -6.75 -21.75
C GLY A 327 4.44 -7.38 -20.62
N PHE A 328 3.82 -7.43 -19.44
CA PHE A 328 4.40 -8.04 -18.25
C PHE A 328 3.50 -9.13 -17.69
N ALA A 329 4.05 -9.90 -16.76
CA ALA A 329 3.32 -10.85 -15.93
C ALA A 329 3.84 -10.76 -14.50
N TRP A 330 2.98 -11.13 -13.54
CA TRP A 330 3.36 -11.32 -12.15
C TRP A 330 3.45 -12.80 -11.84
N LYS A 331 4.58 -13.22 -11.25
CA LYS A 331 4.76 -14.59 -10.75
C LYS A 331 4.99 -14.55 -9.24
N PHE A 332 4.02 -15.05 -8.47
CA PHE A 332 4.21 -15.22 -7.03
C PHE A 332 5.41 -16.10 -6.73
N VAL A 333 6.18 -15.72 -5.72
CA VAL A 333 7.28 -16.52 -5.20
C VAL A 333 6.79 -17.32 -4.00
N ASN A 334 7.12 -18.61 -3.99
CA ASN A 334 6.82 -19.49 -2.86
C ASN A 334 7.83 -19.23 -1.73
N PRO A 335 7.40 -18.85 -0.53
CA PRO A 335 8.31 -18.55 0.59
C PRO A 335 9.19 -19.76 0.98
N LYS A 336 8.70 -21.00 0.83
CA LYS A 336 9.47 -22.21 1.14
C LYS A 336 10.63 -22.45 0.17
N GLU A 337 10.45 -22.08 -1.09
CA GLU A 337 11.48 -22.18 -2.13
C GLU A 337 12.50 -21.05 -2.00
N ASN A 338 12.09 -19.89 -1.46
CA ASN A 338 12.94 -18.72 -1.28
C ASN A 338 13.76 -18.72 0.03
N SER A 339 13.54 -19.70 0.92
CA SER A 339 14.32 -19.88 2.15
C SER A 339 15.49 -20.88 2.02
N ALA A 340 15.63 -21.54 0.86
CA ALA A 340 16.56 -22.66 0.66
C ALA A 340 17.86 -22.29 -0.10
N SER A 341 18.06 -21.01 -0.42
CA SER A 341 19.27 -20.49 -1.10
C SER A 341 20.21 -19.79 -0.14
#